data_AF-G3EL10-F1
#
_entry.id   AF-G3EL10-F1
#
_cell.length_a   1.000
_cell.length_b   1.000
_cell.length_c   1.000
_cell.angle_alpha   90.00
_cell.angle_beta   90.00
_cell.angle_gamma   90.00
#
_symmetry.space_group_name_H-M   'P 1'
#
loop_
_entity.id
_entity.type
_entity.pdbx_description
1 polymer ?
#
loop_
_entity_poly.entity_id
_entity_poly.type
_entity_poly.pdbx_seq_one_letter_code
_entity_poly.pdbx_strand_id
1 'polypeptide(L)'
;ETMLAKLYIEVLGLPKEGKDALKLLNYRAPSGSHGDAGDFAMIAYFVLKPRFPKHGSLTIQQVNDLLDGIANNNASKKKDLVKKSLLQLITQSSALEQKWLIRMIIKDMKLGFSQQTIFSIFHPDAIELHNVTTDLEKVCLQLHDPSLSLSNVSIMLFSAFKPMLAAIANIKNIEKQMNNQSFYIETKLDGERMQMHKDGDVYKYFSRNGFDYTQQFGASPLDDSLTPFIHNVFRIDVQNCILDGEMMAFNPNTQTFMQKGSKFDIKRMVDDSELQTCYCVFDVLMLNDQKLAHETLRKRYETLHNLFTPITGRLHAVHNKEASSKKNVVDALNEAIDNREEGIMVKDPLSI
;
A
#
# COMPACT_ATOMS: atom_id res chain seq x y z
N GLU A 1 -5.59 -4.96 -19.58
CA GLU A 1 -6.50 -4.79 -20.75
C GLU A 1 -6.01 -5.57 -21.96
N THR A 2 -4.79 -5.36 -22.46
CA THR A 2 -4.27 -6.06 -23.67
C THR A 2 -4.34 -7.59 -23.60
N MET A 3 -4.07 -8.18 -22.43
CA MET A 3 -4.23 -9.63 -22.23
C MET A 3 -5.69 -10.07 -22.36
N LEU A 4 -6.62 -9.35 -21.73
CA LEU A 4 -8.06 -9.62 -21.83
C LEU A 4 -8.55 -9.46 -23.28
N ALA A 5 -8.10 -8.44 -24.00
CA ALA A 5 -8.42 -8.24 -25.41
C ALA A 5 -8.01 -9.45 -26.27
N LYS A 6 -6.77 -9.93 -26.11
CA LYS A 6 -6.28 -11.13 -26.82
C LYS A 6 -7.10 -12.37 -26.48
N LEU A 7 -7.46 -12.54 -25.20
CA LEU A 7 -8.27 -13.67 -24.77
C LEU A 7 -9.68 -13.62 -25.36
N TYR A 8 -10.34 -12.47 -25.34
CA TYR A 8 -11.66 -12.31 -25.97
C TYR A 8 -11.62 -12.60 -27.47
N ILE A 9 -10.59 -12.15 -28.19
CA ILE A 9 -10.41 -12.45 -29.61
C ILE A 9 -10.29 -13.97 -29.85
N GLU A 10 -9.50 -14.65 -29.03
CA GLU A 10 -9.29 -16.10 -29.09
C GLU A 10 -10.61 -16.86 -28.80
N VAL A 11 -11.28 -16.54 -27.70
CA VAL A 11 -12.51 -17.23 -27.23
C VAL A 11 -13.68 -17.04 -28.18
N LEU A 12 -13.82 -15.85 -28.76
CA LEU A 12 -14.92 -15.52 -29.67
C LEU A 12 -14.63 -15.88 -31.13
N GLY A 13 -13.43 -16.39 -31.43
CA GLY A 13 -12.99 -16.64 -32.80
C GLY A 13 -13.06 -15.40 -33.69
N LEU A 14 -12.79 -14.21 -33.13
CA LEU A 14 -12.86 -12.97 -33.92
C LEU A 14 -11.74 -12.96 -34.96
N PRO A 15 -12.00 -12.53 -36.21
CA PRO A 15 -10.95 -12.32 -37.20
C PRO A 15 -9.93 -11.32 -36.64
N LYS A 16 -8.63 -11.67 -36.68
CA LYS A 16 -7.56 -10.87 -36.07
C LYS A 16 -7.52 -9.41 -36.57
N GLU A 17 -7.76 -9.23 -37.87
CA GLU A 17 -7.85 -7.92 -38.54
C GLU A 17 -9.30 -7.40 -38.65
N GLY A 18 -10.24 -8.07 -37.98
CA GLY A 18 -11.64 -7.68 -37.97
C GLY A 18 -11.89 -6.45 -37.11
N LYS A 19 -12.94 -5.68 -37.45
CA LYS A 19 -13.32 -4.44 -36.75
C LYS A 19 -13.43 -4.61 -35.23
N ASP A 20 -14.03 -5.71 -34.76
CA ASP A 20 -14.22 -5.95 -33.33
C ASP A 20 -12.92 -6.33 -32.61
N ALA A 21 -12.03 -7.10 -33.25
CA ALA A 21 -10.72 -7.44 -32.69
C ALA A 21 -9.82 -6.20 -32.59
N LEU A 22 -9.80 -5.38 -33.64
CA LEU A 22 -9.06 -4.12 -33.66
C LEU A 22 -9.61 -3.13 -32.63
N LYS A 23 -10.93 -3.07 -32.40
CA LYS A 23 -11.54 -2.25 -31.34
C LYS A 23 -11.09 -2.68 -29.94
N LEU A 24 -11.05 -3.98 -29.67
CA LEU A 24 -10.60 -4.50 -28.35
C LEU A 24 -9.11 -4.22 -28.11
N LEU A 25 -8.26 -4.40 -29.13
CA LEU A 25 -6.82 -4.16 -29.03
C LEU A 25 -6.49 -2.66 -28.93
N ASN A 26 -7.20 -1.82 -29.69
CA ASN A 26 -6.97 -0.39 -29.79
C ASN A 26 -8.07 0.41 -29.07
N TYR A 27 -8.50 -0.04 -27.89
CA TYR A 27 -9.63 0.52 -27.15
C TYR A 27 -9.49 2.01 -26.75
N ARG A 28 -8.26 2.55 -26.79
CA ARG A 28 -7.96 3.96 -26.54
C ARG A 28 -8.05 4.83 -27.79
N ALA A 29 -8.04 4.23 -28.97
CA ALA A 29 -8.16 4.97 -30.22
C ALA A 29 -9.58 5.56 -30.32
N PRO A 30 -9.74 6.82 -30.72
CA PRO A 30 -11.06 7.42 -30.89
C PRO A 30 -11.81 6.68 -31.99
N SER A 31 -12.83 5.91 -31.62
CA SER A 31 -13.78 5.33 -32.55
C SER A 31 -15.06 6.18 -32.54
N GLY A 32 -15.54 6.57 -33.72
CA GLY A 32 -16.61 7.55 -33.86
C GLY A 32 -17.90 7.30 -33.06
N SER A 33 -18.57 8.43 -32.76
CA SER A 33 -19.95 8.61 -32.29
C SER A 33 -20.29 8.28 -30.83
N HIS A 34 -19.59 7.37 -30.15
CA HIS A 34 -19.79 7.10 -28.73
C HIS A 34 -18.54 7.45 -27.94
N GLY A 35 -18.66 8.34 -26.95
CA GLY A 35 -17.56 8.83 -26.11
C GLY A 35 -16.95 7.80 -25.16
N ASP A 36 -16.98 6.51 -25.51
CA ASP A 36 -16.52 5.38 -24.70
C ASP A 36 -15.04 5.04 -24.96
N ALA A 37 -14.34 5.82 -25.78
CA ALA A 37 -12.91 5.65 -26.02
C ALA A 37 -12.15 5.73 -24.69
N GLY A 38 -11.37 4.69 -24.39
CA GLY A 38 -10.64 4.57 -23.12
C GLY A 38 -11.34 3.76 -22.02
N ASP A 39 -12.62 3.39 -22.13
CA ASP A 39 -13.26 2.40 -21.25
C ASP A 39 -13.31 1.01 -21.93
N PHE A 40 -12.30 0.20 -21.62
CA PHE A 40 -12.18 -1.15 -22.18
C PHE A 40 -13.40 -2.04 -21.86
N ALA A 41 -13.99 -1.92 -20.67
CA ALA A 41 -15.13 -2.73 -20.27
C ALA A 41 -16.38 -2.39 -21.08
N MET A 42 -16.62 -1.11 -21.34
CA MET A 42 -17.73 -0.65 -22.20
C MET A 42 -17.54 -1.09 -23.65
N ILE A 43 -16.33 -0.96 -24.19
CA ILE A 43 -16.01 -1.43 -25.56
C ILE A 43 -16.23 -2.94 -25.67
N ALA A 44 -15.74 -3.71 -24.69
CA ALA A 44 -15.96 -5.15 -24.64
C ALA A 44 -17.46 -5.47 -24.57
N TYR A 45 -18.23 -4.79 -23.72
CA TYR A 45 -19.68 -5.00 -23.62
C TYR A 45 -20.39 -4.88 -24.98
N PHE A 46 -20.09 -3.86 -25.79
CA PHE A 46 -20.73 -3.71 -27.09
C PHE A 46 -20.35 -4.81 -28.10
N VAL A 47 -19.12 -5.33 -28.02
CA VAL A 47 -18.70 -6.49 -28.81
C VAL A 47 -19.39 -7.78 -28.32
N LEU A 48 -19.60 -7.93 -27.01
CA LEU A 48 -20.16 -9.12 -26.39
C LEU A 48 -21.69 -9.17 -26.46
N LYS A 49 -22.37 -8.03 -26.42
CA LYS A 49 -23.85 -7.91 -26.38
C LYS A 49 -24.58 -8.75 -27.44
N PRO A 50 -24.17 -8.81 -28.72
CA PRO A 50 -24.83 -9.66 -29.71
C PRO A 50 -24.44 -11.15 -29.65
N ARG A 51 -23.44 -11.54 -28.84
CA ARG A 51 -22.79 -12.86 -28.87
C ARG A 51 -23.07 -13.74 -27.64
N PHE A 52 -23.55 -13.16 -26.54
CA PHE A 52 -23.75 -13.86 -25.27
C PHE A 52 -25.22 -13.92 -24.84
N PRO A 53 -25.60 -14.91 -24.02
CA PRO A 53 -26.95 -14.99 -23.44
C PRO A 53 -27.26 -13.78 -22.55
N LYS A 54 -28.56 -13.58 -22.29
CA LYS A 54 -29.05 -12.48 -21.45
C LYS A 54 -28.77 -12.67 -19.95
N HIS A 55 -28.57 -13.90 -19.50
CA HIS A 55 -28.36 -14.26 -18.09
C HIS A 55 -27.15 -15.17 -17.93
N GLY A 56 -26.35 -14.93 -16.89
CA GLY A 56 -25.32 -15.84 -16.42
C GLY A 56 -25.88 -16.91 -15.48
N SER A 57 -24.98 -17.76 -14.99
CA SER A 57 -25.32 -18.88 -14.09
C SER A 57 -24.45 -18.94 -12.82
N LEU A 58 -23.48 -18.03 -12.70
CA LEU A 58 -22.53 -18.00 -11.59
C LEU A 58 -23.10 -17.26 -10.38
N THR A 59 -22.89 -17.82 -9.20
CA THR A 59 -23.08 -17.13 -7.91
C THR A 59 -21.90 -16.22 -7.59
N ILE A 60 -22.07 -15.28 -6.64
CA ILE A 60 -20.98 -14.41 -6.16
C ILE A 60 -19.80 -15.26 -5.61
N GLN A 61 -20.10 -16.36 -4.90
CA GLN A 61 -19.07 -17.26 -4.39
C GLN A 61 -18.25 -17.87 -5.53
N GLN A 62 -18.92 -18.45 -6.53
CA GLN A 62 -18.23 -19.05 -7.68
C GLN A 62 -17.42 -18.04 -8.49
N VAL A 63 -17.88 -16.79 -8.58
CA VAL A 63 -17.08 -15.71 -9.19
C VAL A 63 -15.79 -15.48 -8.38
N ASN A 64 -15.87 -15.38 -7.05
CA ASN A 64 -14.68 -15.23 -6.20
C ASN A 64 -13.75 -16.44 -6.31
N ASP A 65 -14.27 -17.67 -6.24
CA ASP A 65 -13.47 -18.90 -6.39
C ASP A 65 -12.68 -18.92 -7.72
N LEU A 66 -13.31 -18.46 -8.81
CA LEU A 66 -12.65 -18.35 -10.12
C LEU A 66 -11.60 -17.23 -10.16
N LEU A 67 -11.86 -16.09 -9.50
CA LEU A 67 -10.90 -14.99 -9.36
C LEU A 67 -9.68 -15.41 -8.51
N ASP A 68 -9.90 -16.16 -7.44
CA ASP A 68 -8.85 -16.76 -6.62
C ASP A 68 -8.01 -17.75 -7.44
N GLY A 69 -8.69 -18.60 -8.23
CA GLY A 69 -8.04 -19.48 -9.18
C GLY A 69 -7.15 -18.72 -10.18
N ILE A 70 -7.60 -17.58 -10.70
CA ILE A 70 -6.82 -16.72 -11.60
C ILE A 70 -5.59 -16.15 -10.87
N ALA A 71 -5.77 -15.58 -9.68
CA ALA A 71 -4.68 -14.97 -8.91
C ALA A 71 -3.60 -16.00 -8.52
N ASN A 72 -4.01 -17.15 -7.96
CA ASN A 72 -3.11 -18.20 -7.52
C ASN A 72 -2.33 -18.85 -8.67
N ASN A 73 -3.00 -19.11 -9.80
CA ASN A 73 -2.34 -19.66 -10.97
C ASN A 73 -1.38 -18.66 -11.63
N ASN A 74 -1.72 -17.36 -11.60
CA ASN A 74 -0.82 -16.31 -12.08
C ASN A 74 0.45 -16.21 -11.19
N ALA A 75 0.29 -16.23 -9.86
CA ALA A 75 1.41 -16.27 -8.92
C ALA A 75 2.31 -17.49 -9.16
N SER A 76 1.71 -18.65 -9.47
CA SER A 76 2.40 -19.89 -9.83
C SER A 76 2.91 -19.96 -11.28
N LYS A 77 2.78 -18.87 -12.07
CA LYS A 77 3.17 -18.79 -13.50
C LYS A 77 2.49 -19.81 -14.42
N LYS A 78 1.33 -20.36 -14.03
CA LYS A 78 0.56 -21.37 -14.80
C LYS A 78 -0.44 -20.71 -15.76
N LYS A 79 0.06 -20.18 -16.88
CA LYS A 79 -0.73 -19.39 -17.85
C LYS A 79 -1.96 -20.12 -18.42
N ASP A 80 -1.85 -21.42 -18.68
CA ASP A 80 -2.96 -22.20 -19.26
C ASP A 80 -4.14 -22.35 -18.28
N LEU A 81 -3.84 -22.48 -16.99
CA LEU A 81 -4.89 -22.54 -15.95
C LEU A 81 -5.57 -21.18 -15.76
N VAL A 82 -4.81 -20.08 -15.84
CA VAL A 82 -5.39 -18.72 -15.85
C VAL A 82 -6.37 -18.56 -17.01
N LYS A 83 -5.97 -18.98 -18.22
CA LYS A 83 -6.86 -18.97 -19.40
C LYS A 83 -8.12 -19.81 -19.17
N LYS A 84 -7.98 -21.00 -18.59
CA LYS A 84 -9.11 -21.90 -18.30
C LYS A 84 -10.12 -21.27 -17.33
N SER A 85 -9.66 -20.67 -16.24
CA SER A 85 -10.54 -19.99 -15.27
C SER A 85 -11.23 -18.76 -15.89
N LEU A 86 -10.51 -17.96 -16.69
CA LEU A 86 -11.11 -16.84 -17.41
C LEU A 86 -12.15 -17.31 -18.44
N LEU A 87 -11.90 -18.42 -19.14
CA LEU A 87 -12.85 -19.00 -20.07
C LEU A 87 -14.14 -19.44 -19.36
N GLN A 88 -14.04 -20.03 -18.16
CA GLN A 88 -15.20 -20.38 -17.34
C GLN A 88 -16.01 -19.14 -16.95
N LEU A 89 -15.36 -18.07 -16.50
CA LEU A 89 -16.02 -16.79 -16.23
C LEU A 89 -16.77 -16.25 -17.45
N ILE A 90 -16.11 -16.24 -18.62
CA ILE A 90 -16.67 -15.71 -19.87
C ILE A 90 -17.87 -16.55 -20.32
N THR A 91 -17.73 -17.87 -20.37
CA THR A 91 -18.75 -18.77 -20.93
C THR A 91 -20.00 -18.90 -20.06
N GLN A 92 -19.90 -18.65 -18.76
CA GLN A 92 -21.01 -18.78 -17.81
C GLN A 92 -21.63 -17.44 -17.38
N SER A 93 -21.21 -16.33 -18.00
CA SER A 93 -21.67 -14.97 -17.70
C SER A 93 -22.28 -14.29 -18.92
N SER A 94 -23.34 -13.51 -18.70
CA SER A 94 -23.91 -12.61 -19.71
C SER A 94 -22.94 -11.49 -20.10
N ALA A 95 -23.20 -10.83 -21.23
CA ALA A 95 -22.40 -9.68 -21.65
C ALA A 95 -22.34 -8.56 -20.59
N LEU A 96 -23.44 -8.32 -19.87
CA LEU A 96 -23.51 -7.30 -18.83
C LEU A 96 -22.68 -7.67 -17.60
N GLU A 97 -22.74 -8.93 -17.15
CA GLU A 97 -21.91 -9.42 -16.05
C GLU A 97 -20.43 -9.36 -16.41
N GLN A 98 -20.06 -9.75 -17.63
CA GLN A 98 -18.69 -9.67 -18.13
C GLN A 98 -18.14 -8.24 -18.12
N LYS A 99 -18.98 -7.22 -18.44
CA LYS A 99 -18.58 -5.81 -18.28
C LYS A 99 -18.09 -5.51 -16.86
N TRP A 100 -18.83 -5.97 -15.86
CA TRP A 100 -18.49 -5.75 -14.45
C TRP A 100 -17.33 -6.63 -13.99
N LEU A 101 -17.24 -7.89 -14.43
CA LEU A 101 -16.10 -8.76 -14.17
C LEU A 101 -14.80 -8.16 -14.71
N ILE A 102 -14.81 -7.58 -15.91
CA ILE A 102 -13.65 -6.86 -16.46
C ILE A 102 -13.22 -5.72 -15.53
N ARG A 103 -14.18 -4.93 -15.02
CA ARG A 103 -13.92 -3.84 -14.09
C ARG A 103 -13.37 -4.32 -12.74
N MET A 104 -13.87 -5.46 -12.23
CA MET A 104 -13.35 -6.10 -11.03
C MET A 104 -11.90 -6.59 -11.23
N ILE A 105 -11.60 -7.23 -12.36
CA ILE A 105 -10.24 -7.70 -12.70
C ILE A 105 -9.26 -6.52 -12.84
N ILE A 106 -9.70 -5.41 -13.46
CA ILE A 106 -8.89 -4.19 -13.59
C ILE A 106 -8.80 -3.41 -12.27
N LYS A 107 -9.69 -3.69 -11.30
CA LYS A 107 -9.85 -2.98 -10.03
C LYS A 107 -10.25 -1.51 -10.21
N ASP A 108 -11.07 -1.22 -11.24
CA ASP A 108 -11.65 0.10 -11.50
C ASP A 108 -13.13 -0.03 -11.89
N MET A 109 -14.02 0.20 -10.93
CA MET A 109 -15.47 0.01 -11.10
C MET A 109 -16.19 1.18 -11.77
N LYS A 110 -15.58 2.38 -11.79
CA LYS A 110 -16.19 3.61 -12.33
C LYS A 110 -17.64 3.86 -11.87
N LEU A 111 -17.89 3.74 -10.56
CA LEU A 111 -19.22 3.89 -9.98
C LEU A 111 -19.65 5.36 -9.79
N GLY A 112 -18.71 6.31 -9.83
CA GLY A 112 -18.99 7.74 -9.66
C GLY A 112 -19.05 8.21 -8.20
N PHE A 113 -18.74 7.34 -7.24
CA PHE A 113 -18.62 7.67 -5.82
C PHE A 113 -17.37 7.04 -5.21
N SER A 114 -16.93 7.57 -4.07
CA SER A 114 -15.70 7.15 -3.40
C SER A 114 -15.89 5.90 -2.55
N GLN A 115 -14.78 5.25 -2.19
CA GLN A 115 -14.77 4.16 -1.22
C GLN A 115 -15.33 4.61 0.14
N GLN A 116 -15.06 5.85 0.55
CA GLN A 116 -15.58 6.43 1.78
C GLN A 116 -17.12 6.46 1.77
N THR A 117 -17.74 6.83 0.65
CA THR A 117 -19.20 6.78 0.51
C THR A 117 -19.74 5.36 0.71
N ILE A 118 -19.09 4.34 0.12
CA ILE A 118 -19.50 2.94 0.31
C ILE A 118 -19.42 2.54 1.78
N PHE A 119 -18.32 2.85 2.46
CA PHE A 119 -18.16 2.53 3.88
C PHE A 119 -19.19 3.24 4.76
N SER A 120 -19.42 4.53 4.54
CA SER A 120 -20.43 5.28 5.30
C SER A 120 -21.85 4.75 5.12
N ILE A 121 -22.17 4.18 3.95
CA ILE A 121 -23.45 3.49 3.73
C ILE A 121 -23.48 2.12 4.42
N PHE A 122 -22.35 1.40 4.45
CA PHE A 122 -22.25 0.08 5.06
C PHE A 122 -22.36 0.14 6.59
N HIS A 123 -21.52 0.96 7.24
CA HIS A 123 -21.51 1.12 8.70
C HIS A 123 -20.76 2.40 9.10
N PRO A 124 -21.22 3.17 10.12
CA PRO A 124 -20.51 4.38 10.59
C PRO A 124 -19.01 4.16 10.89
N ASP A 125 -18.69 3.07 11.58
CA ASP A 125 -17.31 2.73 11.99
C ASP A 125 -16.46 2.04 10.89
N ALA A 126 -17.02 1.77 9.71
CA ALA A 126 -16.32 1.00 8.67
C ALA A 126 -15.04 1.68 8.17
N ILE A 127 -15.05 3.02 8.07
CA ILE A 127 -13.87 3.78 7.65
C ILE A 127 -12.75 3.64 8.68
N GLU A 128 -13.07 3.82 9.95
CA GLU A 128 -12.11 3.76 11.05
C GLU A 128 -11.51 2.35 11.18
N LEU A 129 -12.37 1.33 11.20
CA LEU A 129 -11.94 -0.06 11.30
C LEU A 129 -11.07 -0.47 10.10
N HIS A 130 -11.47 -0.10 8.89
CA HIS A 130 -10.66 -0.38 7.70
C HIS A 130 -9.31 0.35 7.75
N ASN A 131 -9.23 1.56 8.32
CA ASN A 131 -7.97 2.28 8.42
C ASN A 131 -6.97 1.62 9.37
N VAL A 132 -7.42 0.88 10.40
CA VAL A 132 -6.53 0.18 11.35
C VAL A 132 -6.33 -1.32 11.05
N THR A 133 -7.00 -1.85 10.03
CA THR A 133 -6.92 -3.29 9.66
C THR A 133 -6.54 -3.56 8.21
N THR A 134 -6.88 -2.65 7.29
CA THR A 134 -6.75 -2.84 5.84
C THR A 134 -7.37 -4.15 5.34
N ASP A 135 -8.44 -4.60 6.00
CA ASP A 135 -9.06 -5.91 5.80
C ASP A 135 -10.59 -5.76 5.61
N LEU A 136 -11.07 -6.01 4.40
CA LEU A 136 -12.49 -5.92 4.07
C LEU A 136 -13.32 -7.06 4.70
N GLU A 137 -12.76 -8.26 4.83
CA GLU A 137 -13.47 -9.39 5.44
C GLU A 137 -13.71 -9.09 6.92
N LYS A 138 -12.68 -8.65 7.63
CA LYS A 138 -12.79 -8.26 9.04
C LYS A 138 -13.79 -7.12 9.26
N VAL A 139 -13.80 -6.13 8.37
CA VAL A 139 -14.80 -5.04 8.40
C VAL A 139 -16.21 -5.59 8.22
N CYS A 140 -16.44 -6.44 7.21
CA CYS A 140 -17.75 -7.01 6.94
C CYS A 140 -18.25 -7.94 8.06
N LEU A 141 -17.35 -8.71 8.68
CA LEU A 141 -17.70 -9.64 9.76
C LEU A 141 -17.98 -8.93 11.08
N GLN A 142 -17.15 -7.95 11.48
CA GLN A 142 -17.32 -7.26 12.76
C GLN A 142 -18.44 -6.23 12.76
N LEU A 143 -18.70 -5.61 11.60
CA LEU A 143 -19.71 -4.56 11.43
C LEU A 143 -20.94 -5.06 10.65
N HIS A 144 -21.24 -6.36 10.77
CA HIS A 144 -22.39 -6.96 10.08
C HIS A 144 -23.72 -6.35 10.52
N ASP A 145 -23.84 -6.01 11.82
CA ASP A 145 -25.01 -5.32 12.37
C ASP A 145 -24.78 -3.80 12.33
N PRO A 146 -25.54 -3.03 11.50
CA PRO A 146 -25.38 -1.58 11.37
C PRO A 146 -25.76 -0.79 12.63
N SER A 147 -26.38 -1.45 13.63
CA SER A 147 -26.78 -0.81 14.88
C SER A 147 -25.74 -0.93 16.00
N LEU A 148 -24.72 -1.78 15.83
CA LEU A 148 -23.71 -2.06 16.85
C LEU A 148 -22.40 -1.36 16.53
N SER A 149 -22.11 -0.30 17.27
CA SER A 149 -20.84 0.42 17.16
C SER A 149 -19.72 -0.27 17.94
N LEU A 150 -18.50 -0.19 17.42
CA LEU A 150 -17.30 -0.67 18.10
C LEU A 150 -16.80 0.39 19.08
N SER A 151 -16.62 0.00 20.34
CA SER A 151 -16.24 0.95 21.40
C SER A 151 -14.76 1.34 21.40
N ASN A 152 -13.88 0.60 20.72
CA ASN A 152 -12.44 0.85 20.75
C ASN A 152 -11.73 0.34 19.47
N VAL A 153 -11.93 1.06 18.37
CA VAL A 153 -11.18 0.82 17.14
C VAL A 153 -9.79 1.44 17.28
N SER A 154 -8.75 0.61 17.18
CA SER A 154 -7.37 1.08 17.33
C SER A 154 -6.38 0.14 16.65
N ILE A 155 -5.15 0.61 16.49
CA ILE A 155 -4.06 -0.17 15.90
C ILE A 155 -3.79 -1.40 16.77
N MET A 156 -3.68 -2.55 16.10
CA MET A 156 -3.47 -3.86 16.72
C MET A 156 -2.20 -4.50 16.19
N LEU A 157 -1.53 -5.29 17.04
CA LEU A 157 -0.37 -6.08 16.65
C LEU A 157 -0.72 -7.02 15.49
N PHE A 158 0.20 -7.16 14.54
CA PHE A 158 0.06 -7.95 13.31
C PHE A 158 -1.13 -7.63 12.39
N SER A 159 -1.78 -6.48 12.58
CA SER A 159 -2.78 -5.94 11.64
C SER A 159 -2.21 -4.72 10.92
N ALA A 160 -2.24 -4.73 9.58
CA ALA A 160 -1.79 -3.60 8.77
C ALA A 160 -2.71 -2.40 8.97
N PHE A 161 -2.13 -1.20 9.14
CA PHE A 161 -2.90 0.04 9.24
C PHE A 161 -2.47 0.97 8.11
N LYS A 162 -3.36 1.86 7.68
CA LYS A 162 -3.02 2.90 6.72
C LYS A 162 -2.10 3.91 7.37
N PRO A 163 -0.85 4.08 6.90
CA PRO A 163 0.06 5.06 7.50
C PRO A 163 -0.48 6.48 7.37
N MET A 164 -0.15 7.32 8.36
CA MET A 164 -0.44 8.74 8.31
C MET A 164 0.27 9.39 7.11
N LEU A 165 -0.42 10.29 6.42
CA LEU A 165 0.11 10.98 5.24
C LEU A 165 0.44 12.44 5.57
N ALA A 166 1.35 13.02 4.80
CA ALA A 166 1.65 14.45 4.86
C ALA A 166 0.87 15.23 3.81
N ALA A 167 0.43 16.43 4.18
CA ALA A 167 -0.08 17.43 3.25
C ALA A 167 1.08 18.28 2.69
N ILE A 168 0.90 18.81 1.48
CA ILE A 168 1.84 19.78 0.92
C ILE A 168 1.72 21.08 1.73
N ALA A 169 2.81 21.50 2.36
CA ALA A 169 2.84 22.71 3.18
C ALA A 169 3.12 23.97 2.35
N ASN A 170 2.58 25.11 2.79
CA ASN A 170 2.94 26.41 2.23
C ASN A 170 3.94 27.08 3.16
N ILE A 171 5.21 27.14 2.72
CA ILE A 171 6.32 27.71 3.51
C ILE A 171 6.02 29.13 4.02
N LYS A 172 5.23 29.93 3.29
CA LYS A 172 4.87 31.29 3.74
C LYS A 172 4.02 31.30 5.02
N ASN A 173 3.25 30.23 5.25
CA ASN A 173 2.31 30.11 6.35
C ASN A 173 2.71 29.02 7.36
N ILE A 174 3.93 28.48 7.29
CA ILE A 174 4.32 27.28 8.05
C ILE A 174 4.19 27.47 9.56
N GLU A 175 4.59 28.63 10.09
CA GLU A 175 4.45 28.95 11.53
C GLU A 175 2.98 28.89 11.96
N LYS A 176 2.07 29.49 11.17
CA LYS A 176 0.63 29.42 11.43
C LYS A 176 0.07 28.01 11.28
N GLN A 177 0.55 27.23 10.31
CA GLN A 177 0.16 25.83 10.13
C GLN A 177 0.61 24.95 11.30
N MET A 178 1.70 25.34 11.99
CA MET A 178 2.21 24.73 13.22
C MET A 178 1.73 25.46 14.48
N ASN A 179 0.56 26.10 14.41
CA ASN A 179 -0.09 26.78 15.54
C ASN A 179 0.75 27.86 16.23
N ASN A 180 1.75 28.42 15.55
CA ASN A 180 2.76 29.34 16.07
C ASN A 180 3.52 28.79 17.30
N GLN A 181 3.68 27.46 17.37
CA GLN A 181 4.46 26.77 18.38
C GLN A 181 5.74 26.17 17.75
N SER A 182 6.58 25.54 18.58
CA SER A 182 7.72 24.78 18.06
C SER A 182 7.25 23.53 17.32
N PHE A 183 8.04 23.13 16.33
CA PHE A 183 7.78 21.99 15.47
C PHE A 183 9.05 21.21 15.17
N TYR A 184 8.89 19.96 14.74
CA TYR A 184 10.01 19.12 14.29
C TYR A 184 10.23 19.27 12.80
N ILE A 185 11.50 19.34 12.40
CA ILE A 185 11.95 19.20 11.02
C ILE A 185 12.73 17.89 10.92
N GLU A 186 12.41 17.08 9.91
CA GLU A 186 13.10 15.82 9.58
C GLU A 186 13.41 15.76 8.08
N THR A 187 14.46 15.04 7.71
CA THR A 187 14.71 14.71 6.30
C THR A 187 13.57 13.86 5.73
N LYS A 188 13.11 14.20 4.53
CA LYS A 188 12.21 13.35 3.76
C LYS A 188 13.03 12.29 3.03
N LEU A 189 12.94 11.06 3.51
CA LEU A 189 13.64 9.92 2.95
C LEU A 189 12.94 9.40 1.69
N ASP A 190 13.70 9.19 0.62
CA ASP A 190 13.22 8.63 -0.67
C ASP A 190 13.39 7.10 -0.69
N GLY A 191 12.51 6.41 0.04
CA GLY A 191 12.54 4.95 0.16
C GLY A 191 11.18 4.31 -0.08
N GLU A 192 10.91 3.28 0.72
CA GLU A 192 9.61 2.64 0.76
C GLU A 192 9.04 2.57 2.18
N ARG A 193 7.97 3.33 2.41
CA ARG A 193 7.19 3.28 3.64
C ARG A 193 6.82 1.85 4.05
N MET A 194 7.23 1.49 5.26
CA MET A 194 7.05 0.16 5.84
C MET A 194 6.66 0.31 7.32
N GLN A 195 5.70 -0.49 7.76
CA GLN A 195 5.42 -0.70 9.19
C GLN A 195 6.01 -2.05 9.61
N MET A 196 6.62 -2.09 10.79
CA MET A 196 7.17 -3.32 11.38
C MET A 196 6.43 -3.63 12.68
N HIS A 197 5.97 -4.86 12.81
CA HIS A 197 5.36 -5.41 14.02
C HIS A 197 6.28 -6.47 14.58
N LYS A 198 6.54 -6.43 15.88
CA LYS A 198 7.38 -7.39 16.59
C LYS A 198 6.62 -7.94 17.81
N ASP A 199 6.72 -9.24 18.04
CA ASP A 199 6.39 -9.91 19.32
C ASP A 199 7.42 -11.01 19.59
N GLY A 200 8.33 -10.78 20.53
CA GLY A 200 9.46 -11.69 20.77
C GLY A 200 10.26 -11.91 19.48
N ASP A 201 10.28 -13.15 19.00
CA ASP A 201 10.99 -13.57 17.79
C ASP A 201 10.13 -13.50 16.52
N VAL A 202 8.85 -13.09 16.63
CA VAL A 202 7.93 -13.02 15.50
C VAL A 202 7.87 -11.61 14.96
N TYR A 203 8.10 -11.46 13.65
CA TYR A 203 8.06 -10.19 12.95
C TYR A 203 7.05 -10.21 11.81
N LYS A 204 6.41 -9.07 11.55
CA LYS A 204 5.68 -8.80 10.31
C LYS A 204 5.99 -7.42 9.75
N TYR A 205 6.00 -7.33 8.43
CA TYR A 205 6.27 -6.10 7.70
C TYR A 205 5.14 -5.83 6.72
N PHE A 206 4.51 -4.66 6.81
CA PHE A 206 3.48 -4.27 5.86
C PHE A 206 3.86 -2.98 5.14
N SER A 207 3.64 -2.96 3.83
CA SER A 207 3.85 -1.76 3.02
C SER A 207 2.75 -0.71 3.27
N ARG A 208 2.93 0.50 2.73
CA ARG A 208 1.91 1.57 2.72
C ARG A 208 0.48 1.13 2.37
N ASN A 209 0.32 0.15 1.47
CA ASN A 209 -0.98 -0.33 1.01
C ASN A 209 -1.44 -1.62 1.72
N GLY A 210 -0.79 -2.01 2.82
CA GLY A 210 -1.15 -3.17 3.64
C GLY A 210 -0.69 -4.53 3.09
N PHE A 211 0.09 -4.56 2.00
CA PHE A 211 0.70 -5.82 1.53
C PHE A 211 1.79 -6.30 2.48
N ASP A 212 1.79 -7.60 2.77
CA ASP A 212 2.76 -8.28 3.62
C ASP A 212 4.09 -8.54 2.86
N TYR A 213 5.20 -8.03 3.41
CA TYR A 213 6.57 -8.19 2.93
C TYR A 213 7.46 -8.98 3.91
N THR A 214 6.84 -9.71 4.83
CA THR A 214 7.55 -10.45 5.89
C THR A 214 8.52 -11.49 5.32
N GLN A 215 8.13 -12.18 4.25
CA GLN A 215 9.01 -13.17 3.57
C GLN A 215 10.32 -12.59 3.05
N GLN A 216 10.42 -11.28 2.95
CA GLN A 216 11.57 -10.62 2.37
C GLN A 216 12.46 -9.96 3.42
N PHE A 217 11.85 -9.43 4.49
CA PHE A 217 12.56 -8.75 5.55
C PHE A 217 12.92 -9.66 6.73
N GLY A 218 12.16 -10.73 6.94
CA GLY A 218 12.39 -11.74 7.98
C GLY A 218 11.17 -11.96 8.87
N ALA A 219 10.67 -13.19 8.92
CA ALA A 219 9.63 -13.55 9.89
C ALA A 219 10.19 -13.78 11.30
N SER A 220 11.51 -14.05 11.39
CA SER A 220 12.23 -14.40 12.61
C SER A 220 13.69 -13.96 12.56
N PRO A 221 14.46 -14.07 13.67
CA PRO A 221 15.87 -13.67 13.73
C PRO A 221 16.83 -14.57 12.96
N LEU A 222 16.34 -15.61 12.27
CA LEU A 222 17.18 -16.65 11.66
C LEU A 222 17.75 -16.22 10.32
N ASP A 223 16.89 -15.85 9.36
CA ASP A 223 17.26 -15.58 7.97
C ASP A 223 16.45 -14.38 7.43
N ASP A 224 16.89 -13.84 6.27
CA ASP A 224 16.35 -12.71 5.48
C ASP A 224 17.10 -11.37 5.60
N SER A 225 16.67 -10.38 4.80
CA SER A 225 17.44 -9.18 4.49
C SER A 225 17.59 -8.16 5.64
N LEU A 226 16.77 -8.24 6.70
CA LEU A 226 16.74 -7.24 7.77
C LEU A 226 16.68 -7.82 9.18
N THR A 227 15.68 -8.65 9.50
CA THR A 227 15.37 -9.11 10.87
C THR A 227 16.56 -9.71 11.62
N PRO A 228 17.38 -10.60 11.02
CA PRO A 228 18.57 -11.15 11.69
C PRO A 228 19.57 -10.09 12.16
N PHE A 229 19.64 -8.96 11.44
CA PHE A 229 20.59 -7.88 11.72
C PHE A 229 20.08 -6.87 12.74
N ILE A 230 18.78 -6.86 13.04
CA ILE A 230 18.15 -5.87 13.93
C ILE A 230 17.56 -6.48 15.20
N HIS A 231 17.44 -7.81 15.28
CA HIS A 231 16.77 -8.47 16.41
C HIS A 231 17.41 -8.15 17.77
N ASN A 232 18.74 -8.19 17.83
CA ASN A 232 19.49 -8.05 19.09
C ASN A 232 19.67 -6.60 19.57
N VAL A 233 19.15 -5.60 18.85
CA VAL A 233 19.33 -4.19 19.25
C VAL A 233 18.16 -3.58 19.99
N PHE A 234 17.01 -4.25 19.99
CA PHE A 234 15.92 -3.90 20.88
C PHE A 234 16.38 -4.09 22.32
N ARG A 235 15.95 -3.20 23.22
CA ARG A 235 16.24 -3.41 24.64
C ARG A 235 15.60 -4.69 25.15
N ILE A 236 16.19 -5.23 26.21
CA ILE A 236 15.76 -6.48 26.84
C ILE A 236 14.32 -6.43 27.38
N ASP A 237 13.81 -5.24 27.70
CA ASP A 237 12.45 -5.01 28.20
C ASP A 237 11.41 -4.85 27.08
N VAL A 238 11.79 -4.92 25.80
CA VAL A 238 10.88 -4.81 24.65
C VAL A 238 10.37 -6.19 24.22
N GLN A 239 9.17 -6.54 24.67
CA GLN A 239 8.47 -7.76 24.24
C GLN A 239 7.85 -7.55 22.85
N ASN A 240 6.95 -6.57 22.73
CA ASN A 240 6.25 -6.25 21.50
C ASN A 240 6.31 -4.77 21.15
N CYS A 241 6.34 -4.46 19.86
CA CYS A 241 6.28 -3.07 19.38
C CYS A 241 5.74 -2.97 17.96
N ILE A 242 5.24 -1.78 17.61
CA ILE A 242 4.88 -1.40 16.25
C ILE A 242 5.65 -0.14 15.88
N LEU A 243 6.48 -0.23 14.84
CA LEU A 243 7.30 0.86 14.31
C LEU A 243 6.77 1.28 12.95
N ASP A 244 6.84 2.58 12.67
CA ASP A 244 6.56 3.15 11.34
C ASP A 244 7.83 3.86 10.83
N GLY A 245 8.24 3.51 9.62
CA GLY A 245 9.53 3.91 9.07
C GLY A 245 9.60 3.87 7.56
N GLU A 246 10.74 4.27 7.03
CA GLU A 246 11.05 4.18 5.61
C GLU A 246 12.14 3.12 5.41
N MET A 247 11.89 2.16 4.52
CA MET A 247 12.92 1.20 4.11
C MET A 247 13.80 1.84 3.05
N MET A 248 15.12 1.86 3.29
CA MET A 248 16.14 2.46 2.44
C MET A 248 17.12 1.40 1.96
N ALA A 249 17.69 1.59 0.77
CA ALA A 249 18.90 0.87 0.39
C ALA A 249 20.11 1.67 0.82
N PHE A 250 21.01 1.02 1.55
CA PHE A 250 22.22 1.62 2.08
C PHE A 250 23.45 0.99 1.42
N ASN A 251 24.40 1.81 0.99
CA ASN A 251 25.68 1.36 0.48
C ASN A 251 26.73 1.42 1.61
N PRO A 252 27.25 0.27 2.09
CA PRO A 252 28.24 0.26 3.17
C PRO A 252 29.59 0.86 2.78
N ASN A 253 29.96 0.82 1.50
CA ASN A 253 31.25 1.32 1.02
C ASN A 253 31.30 2.86 1.02
N THR A 254 30.21 3.50 0.62
CA THR A 254 30.10 4.97 0.59
C THR A 254 29.42 5.54 1.84
N GLN A 255 28.80 4.69 2.66
CA GLN A 255 27.98 5.07 3.81
C GLN A 255 26.81 6.01 3.47
N THR A 256 26.21 5.81 2.30
CA THR A 256 25.13 6.66 1.79
C THR A 256 23.87 5.85 1.48
N PHE A 257 22.71 6.49 1.63
CA PHE A 257 21.47 5.98 1.07
C PHE A 257 21.45 6.14 -0.45
N MET A 258 20.93 5.11 -1.12
CA MET A 258 20.71 5.15 -2.55
C MET A 258 19.29 5.64 -2.83
N GLN A 259 19.14 6.54 -3.80
CA GLN A 259 17.83 7.04 -4.22
C GLN A 259 17.07 6.01 -5.06
N LYS A 260 15.73 6.07 -5.03
CA LYS A 260 14.86 5.09 -5.68
C LYS A 260 15.00 5.04 -7.21
N GLY A 261 15.49 6.12 -7.83
CA GLY A 261 15.76 6.18 -9.27
C GLY A 261 16.92 5.29 -9.74
N SER A 262 17.74 4.78 -8.83
CA SER A 262 18.80 3.82 -9.15
C SER A 262 18.20 2.42 -9.31
N LYS A 263 18.76 1.57 -10.19
CA LYS A 263 18.18 0.30 -10.70
C LYS A 263 18.01 -0.84 -9.66
N PHE A 264 17.56 -0.59 -8.44
CA PHE A 264 17.31 -1.61 -7.42
C PHE A 264 15.89 -1.48 -6.87
N ASP A 265 15.31 -2.63 -6.51
CA ASP A 265 14.03 -2.72 -5.82
C ASP A 265 14.33 -3.19 -4.40
N ILE A 266 14.15 -2.30 -3.41
CA ILE A 266 14.37 -2.62 -1.99
C ILE A 266 13.54 -3.85 -1.60
N LYS A 267 12.41 -4.08 -2.27
CA LYS A 267 11.54 -5.25 -2.07
C LYS A 267 12.04 -6.56 -2.71
N ARG A 268 13.20 -6.53 -3.34
CA ARG A 268 13.81 -7.70 -4.01
C ARG A 268 15.32 -7.73 -3.85
N MET A 269 15.87 -6.96 -2.91
CA MET A 269 17.30 -7.01 -2.62
C MET A 269 17.64 -8.39 -2.06
N VAL A 270 18.63 -9.03 -2.68
CA VAL A 270 19.15 -10.36 -2.34
C VAL A 270 20.59 -10.17 -1.87
N ASP A 271 21.09 -11.10 -1.06
CA ASP A 271 22.41 -11.06 -0.38
C ASP A 271 23.63 -10.74 -1.27
N ASP A 272 23.53 -10.93 -2.59
CA ASP A 272 24.62 -10.70 -3.55
C ASP A 272 24.71 -9.25 -4.06
N SER A 273 24.03 -8.31 -3.39
CA SER A 273 24.06 -6.88 -3.74
C SER A 273 25.04 -6.10 -2.87
N GLU A 274 25.79 -5.16 -3.46
CA GLU A 274 26.65 -4.19 -2.73
C GLU A 274 25.86 -3.27 -1.77
N LEU A 275 24.54 -3.40 -1.74
CA LEU A 275 23.62 -2.62 -0.96
C LEU A 275 22.98 -3.51 0.11
N GLN A 276 22.61 -2.92 1.23
CA GLN A 276 21.89 -3.61 2.29
C GLN A 276 20.61 -2.84 2.65
N THR A 277 19.62 -3.55 3.16
CA THR A 277 18.39 -2.96 3.65
C THR A 277 18.64 -2.24 4.98
N CYS A 278 18.23 -0.97 5.04
CA CYS A 278 18.26 -0.13 6.24
C CYS A 278 16.85 0.37 6.55
N TYR A 279 16.40 0.16 7.78
CA TYR A 279 15.10 0.66 8.23
C TYR A 279 15.26 1.95 9.03
N CYS A 280 14.73 3.04 8.49
CA CYS A 280 14.82 4.38 9.07
C CYS A 280 13.48 4.72 9.74
N VAL A 281 13.41 4.59 11.06
CA VAL A 281 12.17 4.66 11.83
C VAL A 281 11.89 6.09 12.26
N PHE A 282 10.69 6.60 12.03
CA PHE A 282 10.30 7.95 12.47
C PHE A 282 9.05 7.93 13.37
N ASP A 283 8.46 6.79 13.71
CA ASP A 283 7.37 6.72 14.70
C ASP A 283 7.26 5.34 15.38
N VAL A 284 6.58 5.31 16.53
CA VAL A 284 6.25 4.10 17.30
C VAL A 284 4.80 4.17 17.77
N LEU A 285 4.00 3.15 17.46
CA LEU A 285 2.55 3.14 17.70
C LEU A 285 2.12 2.17 18.80
N MET A 286 3.03 1.29 19.21
CA MET A 286 2.81 0.36 20.32
C MET A 286 4.14 -0.04 20.93
N LEU A 287 4.17 -0.19 22.25
CA LEU A 287 5.27 -0.78 23.01
C LEU A 287 4.70 -1.55 24.21
N ASN A 288 5.01 -2.85 24.31
CA ASN A 288 4.58 -3.73 25.41
C ASN A 288 3.09 -3.60 25.73
N ASP A 289 2.25 -3.80 24.71
CA ASP A 289 0.79 -3.68 24.73
C ASP A 289 0.23 -2.27 25.00
N GLN A 290 1.09 -1.29 25.33
CA GLN A 290 0.69 0.11 25.43
C GLN A 290 0.51 0.70 24.03
N LYS A 291 -0.72 1.13 23.72
CA LYS A 291 -1.06 1.83 22.48
C LYS A 291 -0.61 3.28 22.57
N LEU A 292 0.12 3.74 21.56
CA LEU A 292 0.71 5.08 21.52
C LEU A 292 0.09 5.97 20.44
N ALA A 293 -0.83 5.46 19.61
CA ALA A 293 -1.45 6.20 18.50
C ALA A 293 -2.26 7.44 18.94
N HIS A 294 -2.62 7.56 20.21
CA HIS A 294 -3.28 8.74 20.78
C HIS A 294 -2.37 9.57 21.70
N GLU A 295 -1.11 9.16 21.85
CA GLU A 295 -0.08 9.95 22.54
C GLU A 295 0.49 11.00 21.59
N THR A 296 0.94 12.12 22.13
CA THR A 296 1.59 13.18 21.31
C THR A 296 2.84 12.65 20.61
N LEU A 297 3.13 13.17 19.41
CA LEU A 297 4.34 12.84 18.65
C LEU A 297 5.62 12.99 19.48
N ARG A 298 5.71 14.03 20.30
CA ARG A 298 6.82 14.21 21.26
C ARG A 298 6.99 13.00 22.17
N LYS A 299 5.90 12.49 22.75
CA LYS A 299 5.94 11.33 23.64
C LYS A 299 6.33 10.05 22.90
N ARG A 300 5.87 9.90 21.67
CA ARG A 300 6.27 8.78 20.81
C ARG A 300 7.75 8.85 20.45
N TYR A 301 8.29 10.04 20.20
CA TYR A 301 9.72 10.22 19.95
C TYR A 301 10.56 9.89 21.17
N GLU A 302 10.19 10.36 22.37
CA GLU A 302 10.85 9.95 23.61
C GLU A 302 10.88 8.43 23.77
N THR A 303 9.79 7.76 23.42
CA THR A 303 9.67 6.30 23.47
C THR A 303 10.58 5.63 22.43
N LEU A 304 10.55 6.11 21.18
CA LEU A 304 11.34 5.58 20.06
C LEU A 304 12.85 5.67 20.31
N HIS A 305 13.35 6.81 20.82
CA HIS A 305 14.78 6.99 21.09
C HIS A 305 15.32 6.04 22.17
N ASN A 306 14.44 5.55 23.03
CA ASN A 306 14.77 4.59 24.06
C ASN A 306 14.49 3.15 23.66
N LEU A 307 13.96 2.85 22.45
CA LEU A 307 13.43 1.52 22.12
C LEU A 307 14.51 0.53 21.67
N PHE A 308 15.52 1.01 20.93
CA PHE A 308 16.61 0.19 20.40
C PHE A 308 17.91 0.99 20.31
N THR A 309 19.04 0.29 20.21
CA THR A 309 20.35 0.90 19.90
C THR A 309 20.54 0.98 18.39
N PRO A 310 20.70 2.17 17.78
CA PRO A 310 20.87 2.28 16.33
C PRO A 310 22.09 1.51 15.79
N ILE A 311 21.92 0.89 14.62
CA ILE A 311 23.00 0.33 13.80
C ILE A 311 23.03 1.09 12.48
N THR A 312 24.16 1.75 12.21
CA THR A 312 24.41 2.43 10.94
C THR A 312 24.16 1.48 9.76
N GLY A 313 23.28 1.89 8.86
CA GLY A 313 22.94 1.14 7.66
C GLY A 313 22.02 -0.06 7.87
N ARG A 314 21.49 -0.31 9.07
CA ARG A 314 20.52 -1.41 9.33
C ARG A 314 19.24 -0.92 10.01
N LEU A 315 19.35 -0.20 11.12
CA LEU A 315 18.21 0.30 11.86
C LEU A 315 18.59 1.58 12.60
N HIS A 316 17.92 2.69 12.33
CA HIS A 316 18.09 3.90 13.13
C HIS A 316 16.80 4.72 13.21
N ALA A 317 16.70 5.54 14.25
CA ALA A 317 15.67 6.56 14.33
C ALA A 317 16.04 7.73 13.41
N VAL A 318 15.06 8.30 12.71
CA VAL A 318 15.24 9.51 11.91
C VAL A 318 15.48 10.67 12.85
N HIS A 319 16.57 11.41 12.63
CA HIS A 319 16.87 12.58 13.42
C HIS A 319 15.84 13.68 13.17
N ASN A 320 15.29 14.22 14.25
CA ASN A 320 14.43 15.39 14.22
C ASN A 320 15.15 16.58 14.87
N LYS A 321 14.91 17.77 14.32
CA LYS A 321 15.40 19.04 14.84
C LYS A 321 14.23 19.91 15.24
N GLU A 322 14.22 20.41 16.46
CA GLU A 322 13.22 21.39 16.90
C GLU A 322 13.49 22.75 16.24
N ALA A 323 12.43 23.36 15.73
CA ALA A 323 12.44 24.65 15.06
C ALA A 323 11.18 25.43 15.41
N SER A 324 11.19 26.73 15.18
CA SER A 324 10.04 27.60 15.49
C SER A 324 9.82 28.72 14.48
N SER A 325 10.63 28.78 13.42
CA SER A 325 10.56 29.85 12.44
C SER A 325 10.58 29.35 11.01
N LYS A 326 9.95 30.12 10.12
CA LYS A 326 10.03 29.96 8.67
C LYS A 326 11.47 29.95 8.17
N LYS A 327 12.35 30.73 8.79
CA LYS A 327 13.77 30.75 8.43
C LYS A 327 14.40 29.36 8.62
N ASN A 328 14.15 28.70 9.75
CA ASN A 328 14.67 27.34 9.99
C ASN A 328 14.20 26.34 8.93
N VAL A 329 12.94 26.46 8.48
CA VAL A 329 12.38 25.61 7.42
C VAL A 329 13.06 25.85 6.07
N VAL A 330 13.30 27.12 5.72
CA VAL A 330 14.01 27.47 4.47
C VAL A 330 15.46 26.99 4.51
N ASP A 331 16.15 27.19 5.63
CA ASP A 331 17.54 26.77 5.81
C ASP A 331 17.65 25.23 5.70
N ALA A 332 16.76 24.48 6.37
CA ALA A 332 16.73 23.02 6.29
C ALA A 332 16.35 22.49 4.90
N LEU A 333 15.46 23.18 4.18
CA LEU A 333 15.13 22.81 2.80
C LEU A 333 16.31 23.03 1.85
N ASN A 334 17.05 24.13 2.00
CA ASN A 334 18.26 24.37 1.22
C ASN A 334 19.34 23.32 1.52
N GLU A 335 19.53 22.98 2.79
CA GLU A 335 20.44 21.91 3.22
C GLU A 335 20.06 20.56 2.60
N ALA A 336 18.77 20.20 2.62
CA ALA A 336 18.27 18.98 1.96
C ALA A 336 18.56 18.99 0.44
N ILE A 337 18.39 20.13 -0.23
CA ILE A 337 18.71 20.27 -1.66
C ILE A 337 20.21 20.10 -1.92
N ASP A 338 21.07 20.73 -1.10
CA ASP A 338 22.53 20.63 -1.21
C ASP A 338 23.01 19.19 -1.00
N ASN A 339 22.38 18.46 -0.08
CA ASN A 339 22.62 17.03 0.18
C ASN A 339 21.97 16.09 -0.86
N ARG A 340 21.24 16.63 -1.84
CA ARG A 340 20.46 15.86 -2.84
C ARG A 340 19.43 14.93 -2.21
N GLU A 341 18.81 15.36 -1.12
CA GLU A 341 17.68 14.69 -0.48
C GLU A 341 16.36 15.03 -1.20
N GLU A 342 15.29 14.29 -0.92
CA GLU A 342 13.98 14.54 -1.55
C GLU A 342 13.33 15.84 -1.06
N GLY A 343 13.63 16.21 0.19
CA GLY A 343 13.10 17.40 0.85
C GLY A 343 13.05 17.22 2.37
N ILE A 344 12.12 17.93 3.00
CA ILE A 344 11.93 17.91 4.46
C ILE A 344 10.48 17.60 4.83
N MET A 345 10.31 17.09 6.04
CA MET A 345 9.03 16.90 6.72
C MET A 345 8.95 17.90 7.87
N VAL A 346 7.79 18.51 8.07
CA VAL A 346 7.50 19.38 9.22
C VAL A 346 6.34 18.77 10.00
N LYS A 347 6.53 18.55 11.30
CA LYS A 347 5.55 17.86 12.15
C LYS A 347 5.26 18.62 13.45
N ASP A 348 3.99 18.64 13.83
CA ASP A 348 3.53 19.23 15.10
C ASP A 348 3.88 18.27 16.27
N PRO A 349 4.67 18.68 17.28
CA PRO A 349 5.03 17.82 18.41
C PRO A 349 3.82 17.36 19.24
N LEU A 350 2.70 18.07 19.15
CA LEU A 350 1.46 17.78 19.87
C LEU A 350 0.44 16.98 19.05
N SER A 351 0.70 16.69 17.76
CA SER A 351 -0.20 15.86 16.97
C SER A 351 -0.25 14.42 17.48
N ILE A 352 -1.42 13.80 17.39
CA ILE A 352 -1.60 12.35 17.56
C ILE A 352 -1.31 11.58 16.27
#